data_AF-A0A261C9V2-F1
#
_entry.id   AF-A0A261C9V2-F1
#
_cell.length_a   1.000
_cell.length_b   1.000
_cell.length_c   1.000
_cell.angle_alpha   90.00
_cell.angle_beta   90.00
_cell.angle_gamma   90.00
#
_symmetry.space_group_name_H-M   'P 1'
#
loop_
_entity.id
_entity.type
_entity.pdbx_description
1 polymer ?
#
loop_
_entity_poly.entity_id
_entity_poly.type
_entity_poly.pdbx_seq_one_letter_code
_entity_poly.pdbx_strand_id
1 'polypeptide(L)'
;MNAIVSWLLVMTSVILVDSVRVDSSLFFKKKGCDPRCTVTQSNFTGNLNFPSECQTVCADIYIDETCDLSEVQLTSLFKNMKHLIGSLVVNGTKLTSGKFLAGLETIVTDHYDIVWANNTEMVELGLSNLSVIDCRRLEISQNSKMTDLSLLNLQTALSSSNTASYVWLEVYKLSANFCMPFDQMEVFLAIQNLNLAYVKANYCPTKSDSTRIYGDVIIDSNSNFDSMKSVETIFGSLIINGTDLENLDFLKNLKYIAPLGSTDDENEIKSFNSLHKIYRASINGHSCEAIEYKEKMRIKEWKAVVVKDFSFIVIGISVVVMVLLTCIVFWLKKYRTVRPVKSSSINL
;
A
#
# COMPACT_ATOMS: atom_id res chain seq x y z
N MET A 1 46.44 38.88 15.40
CA MET A 1 46.59 37.53 15.99
C MET A 1 45.40 37.09 16.86
N ASN A 2 44.19 37.67 16.70
CA ASN A 2 43.02 37.35 17.54
C ASN A 2 41.72 37.07 16.75
N ALA A 3 41.78 36.92 15.42
CA ALA A 3 40.59 36.61 14.61
C ALA A 3 40.59 35.16 14.07
N ILE A 4 41.73 34.47 14.09
CA ILE A 4 41.87 33.11 13.52
C ILE A 4 41.56 32.02 14.57
N VAL A 5 41.75 32.32 15.86
CA VAL A 5 41.47 31.37 16.95
C VAL A 5 39.96 31.24 17.24
N SER A 6 39.16 32.26 16.91
CA SER A 6 37.70 32.24 17.12
C SER A 6 36.96 31.31 16.14
N TRP A 7 37.48 31.16 14.92
CA TRP A 7 36.89 30.27 13.92
C TRP A 7 37.24 28.80 14.11
N LEU A 8 38.36 28.48 14.79
CA LEU A 8 38.70 27.09 15.12
C LEU A 8 37.84 26.51 16.25
N LEU A 9 37.31 27.35 17.15
CA LEU A 9 36.40 26.91 18.23
C LEU A 9 34.95 26.76 17.77
N VAL A 10 34.54 27.42 16.69
CA VAL A 10 33.21 27.23 16.08
C VAL A 10 33.20 26.03 15.10
N MET A 11 34.36 25.64 14.57
CA MET A 11 34.48 24.48 13.67
C MET A 11 34.81 23.14 14.37
N THR A 12 34.97 23.13 15.69
CA THR A 12 35.21 21.90 16.49
C THR A 12 33.98 21.41 17.25
N SER A 13 32.79 21.98 16.99
CA SER A 13 31.50 21.45 17.46
C SER A 13 30.58 20.96 16.34
N VAL A 14 31.14 20.64 15.16
CA VAL A 14 30.55 19.58 14.31
C VAL A 14 30.86 18.26 15.00
N ILE A 15 30.19 18.09 16.13
CA ILE A 15 29.94 16.83 16.80
C ILE A 15 29.46 15.89 15.71
N LEU A 16 30.10 14.72 15.65
CA LEU A 16 29.55 13.50 15.07
C LEU A 16 28.02 13.56 15.15
N VAL A 17 27.37 13.88 14.03
CA VAL A 17 25.98 13.46 13.85
C VAL A 17 26.09 11.98 13.56
N ASP A 18 26.43 11.20 14.60
CA ASP A 18 25.90 9.86 14.67
C ASP A 18 24.40 10.07 14.50
N SER A 19 23.83 9.51 13.45
CA SER A 19 22.39 9.50 13.23
C SER A 19 21.77 9.05 14.55
N VAL A 20 21.15 9.98 15.30
CA VAL A 20 20.50 9.65 16.57
C VAL A 20 19.39 8.68 16.20
N ARG A 21 19.64 7.39 16.43
CA ARG A 21 18.66 6.34 16.19
C ARG A 21 17.48 6.65 17.11
N VAL A 22 16.30 6.79 16.53
CA VAL A 22 15.08 7.05 17.31
C VAL A 22 14.87 5.87 18.25
N ASP A 23 14.63 6.15 19.53
CA ASP A 23 14.44 5.12 20.54
C ASP A 23 13.06 4.44 20.38
N SER A 24 13.07 3.18 19.93
CA SER A 24 11.87 2.35 19.76
C SER A 24 11.35 1.73 21.07
N SER A 25 11.96 2.03 22.24
CA SER A 25 11.56 1.47 23.53
C SER A 25 10.08 1.69 23.86
N LEU A 26 9.57 2.90 23.57
CA LEU A 26 8.16 3.25 23.81
C LEU A 26 7.23 2.45 22.89
N PHE A 27 7.61 2.26 21.63
CA PHE A 27 6.87 1.47 20.67
C PHE A 27 6.79 0.00 21.11
N PHE A 28 7.92 -0.59 21.50
CA PHE A 28 7.97 -1.96 22.01
C PHE A 28 7.10 -2.14 23.26
N LYS A 29 7.12 -1.16 24.17
CA LYS A 29 6.23 -1.15 25.35
C LYS A 29 4.76 -1.10 24.95
N LYS A 30 4.38 -0.26 23.98
CA LYS A 30 3.00 -0.15 23.48
C LYS A 30 2.52 -1.43 22.82
N LYS A 31 3.40 -2.15 22.12
CA LYS A 31 3.10 -3.45 21.49
C LYS A 31 3.15 -4.64 22.46
N GLY A 32 3.51 -4.43 23.73
CA GLY A 32 3.51 -5.48 24.74
C GLY A 32 4.63 -6.49 24.60
N CYS A 33 5.81 -6.05 24.15
CA CYS A 33 6.97 -6.91 23.94
C CYS A 33 7.47 -7.60 25.22
N ASP A 34 7.78 -8.90 25.15
CA ASP A 34 8.48 -9.62 26.22
C ASP A 34 9.90 -9.05 26.37
N PRO A 35 10.30 -8.55 27.55
CA PRO A 35 11.66 -8.05 27.79
C PRO A 35 12.76 -9.06 27.43
N ARG A 36 12.50 -10.38 27.53
CA ARG A 36 13.45 -11.43 27.15
C ARG A 36 13.63 -11.58 25.64
N CYS A 37 12.67 -11.10 24.86
CA CYS A 37 12.70 -11.13 23.40
C CYS A 37 12.87 -9.71 22.80
N THR A 38 13.30 -8.74 23.63
CA THR A 38 13.49 -7.35 23.22
C THR A 38 14.97 -7.01 23.14
N VAL A 39 15.40 -6.40 22.03
CA VAL A 39 16.77 -5.94 21.81
C VAL A 39 16.75 -4.43 21.60
N THR A 40 17.32 -3.68 22.54
CA THR A 40 17.32 -2.21 22.52
C THR A 40 18.49 -1.62 21.73
N GLN A 41 19.55 -2.39 21.49
CA GLN A 41 20.67 -2.03 20.63
C GLN A 41 21.17 -3.28 19.90
N SER A 42 21.00 -3.33 18.58
CA SER A 42 21.60 -4.36 17.74
C SER A 42 22.61 -3.71 16.80
N ASN A 43 23.87 -3.65 17.25
CA ASN A 43 24.99 -3.58 16.33
C ASN A 43 25.43 -5.02 16.12
N PHE A 44 25.33 -5.52 14.88
CA PHE A 44 25.65 -6.91 14.56
C PHE A 44 27.16 -7.11 14.43
N THR A 45 27.90 -6.81 15.51
CA THR A 45 29.35 -6.96 15.62
C THR A 45 29.74 -7.83 16.81
N GLY A 46 30.51 -8.90 16.57
CA GLY A 46 31.35 -9.63 17.53
C GLY A 46 30.73 -10.35 18.75
N ASN A 47 29.58 -9.91 19.29
CA ASN A 47 28.86 -10.56 20.40
C ASN A 47 27.42 -10.03 20.49
N LEU A 48 26.50 -10.66 19.75
CA LEU A 48 25.08 -10.33 19.85
C LEU A 48 24.38 -11.18 20.89
N ASN A 49 23.80 -10.52 21.89
CA ASN A 49 22.78 -11.11 22.74
C ASN A 49 21.42 -11.06 22.02
N PHE A 50 21.30 -11.81 20.93
CA PHE A 50 20.05 -11.92 20.19
C PHE A 50 19.19 -13.06 20.78
N PRO A 51 17.88 -12.86 21.00
CA PRO A 51 17.01 -13.84 21.64
C PRO A 51 16.60 -14.93 20.64
N SER A 52 17.55 -15.77 20.23
CA SER A 52 17.38 -16.79 19.18
C SER A 52 16.36 -17.89 19.51
N GLU A 53 15.88 -18.00 20.75
CA GLU A 53 14.80 -18.90 21.15
C GLU A 53 13.40 -18.30 20.96
N CYS A 54 13.30 -16.99 20.69
CA CYS A 54 12.03 -16.28 20.56
C CYS A 54 11.49 -16.33 19.13
N GLN A 55 10.17 -16.57 19.00
CA GLN A 55 9.46 -16.46 17.72
C GLN A 55 9.05 -15.02 17.39
N THR A 56 8.62 -14.26 18.40
CA THR A 56 8.36 -12.82 18.27
C THR A 56 9.51 -12.08 18.91
N VAL A 57 10.19 -11.25 18.12
CA VAL A 57 11.32 -10.44 18.56
C VAL A 57 10.98 -8.97 18.37
N CYS A 58 11.24 -8.18 19.41
CA CYS A 58 11.11 -6.73 19.35
C CYS A 58 12.49 -6.10 19.24
N ALA A 59 12.84 -5.64 18.04
CA ALA A 59 14.17 -5.13 17.74
C ALA A 59 14.12 -4.27 16.47
N ASP A 60 14.98 -3.28 16.39
CA ASP A 60 15.29 -2.63 15.12
C ASP A 60 16.54 -3.27 14.52
N ILE A 61 16.36 -4.13 13.52
CA ILE A 61 17.43 -4.88 12.88
C ILE A 61 18.10 -4.02 11.82
N TYR A 62 19.35 -3.63 12.06
CA TYR A 62 20.21 -2.92 11.11
C TYR A 62 21.40 -3.79 10.72
N ILE A 63 21.44 -4.26 9.48
CA ILE A 63 22.56 -5.01 8.91
C ILE A 63 23.18 -4.11 7.86
N ASP A 64 24.36 -3.56 8.16
CA ASP A 64 25.05 -2.64 7.26
C ASP A 64 26.48 -3.12 6.92
N GLU A 65 27.25 -2.26 6.25
CA GLU A 65 28.64 -2.52 5.88
C GLU A 65 29.57 -2.85 7.08
N THR A 66 29.15 -2.53 8.30
CA THR A 66 29.91 -2.83 9.53
C THR A 66 29.61 -4.22 10.11
N CYS A 67 28.59 -4.92 9.60
CA CYS A 67 28.23 -6.27 10.04
C CYS A 67 29.37 -7.26 9.70
N ASP A 68 29.86 -7.98 10.71
CA ASP A 68 30.92 -8.99 10.57
C ASP A 68 30.37 -10.43 10.45
N LEU A 69 29.05 -10.60 10.48
CA LEU A 69 28.39 -11.90 10.41
C LEU A 69 28.19 -12.37 8.98
N SER A 70 28.51 -13.65 8.74
CA SER A 70 28.17 -14.35 7.50
C SER A 70 26.67 -14.68 7.40
N GLU A 71 26.16 -14.94 6.19
CA GLU A 71 24.78 -15.40 5.96
C GLU A 71 24.42 -16.65 6.80
N VAL A 72 25.38 -17.57 7.02
CA VAL A 72 25.18 -18.77 7.86
C VAL A 72 24.99 -18.40 9.34
N GLN A 73 25.79 -17.46 9.84
CA GLN A 73 25.65 -16.96 11.22
C GLN A 73 24.33 -16.21 11.40
N LEU A 74 23.95 -15.36 10.43
CA LEU A 74 22.65 -14.67 10.44
C LEU A 74 21.49 -15.67 10.39
N THR A 75 21.59 -16.72 9.57
CA THR A 75 20.57 -17.78 9.49
C THR A 75 20.41 -18.48 10.83
N SER A 76 21.52 -18.82 11.50
CA SER A 76 21.47 -19.41 12.84
C SER A 76 20.90 -18.43 13.88
N LEU A 77 21.19 -17.13 13.75
CA LEU A 77 20.75 -16.09 14.67
C LEU A 77 19.22 -15.90 14.63
N PHE A 78 18.66 -15.90 13.42
CA PHE A 78 17.23 -15.63 13.17
C PHE A 78 16.38 -16.88 12.98
N LYS A 79 16.95 -18.09 13.15
CA LYS A 79 16.33 -19.39 12.82
C LYS A 79 14.89 -19.58 13.33
N ASN A 80 14.57 -19.05 14.51
CA ASN A 80 13.25 -19.22 15.15
C ASN A 80 12.36 -17.98 14.99
N MET A 81 12.90 -16.85 14.52
CA MET A 81 12.17 -15.60 14.43
C MET A 81 11.15 -15.66 13.31
N LYS A 82 9.87 -15.50 13.67
CA LYS A 82 8.72 -15.47 12.77
C LYS A 82 8.06 -14.10 12.71
N HIS A 83 8.15 -13.33 13.79
CA HIS A 83 7.49 -12.03 13.88
C HIS A 83 8.49 -10.99 14.36
N LEU A 84 8.70 -9.96 13.54
CA LEU A 84 9.51 -8.81 13.90
C LEU A 84 8.60 -7.64 14.26
N ILE A 85 8.76 -7.11 15.47
CA ILE A 85 8.18 -5.84 15.88
C ILE A 85 9.31 -4.84 16.01
N GLY A 86 9.36 -3.91 15.07
CA GLY A 86 10.48 -2.99 14.88
C GLY A 86 10.91 -2.99 13.42
N SER A 87 12.04 -2.35 13.19
CA SER A 87 12.49 -1.98 11.85
C SER A 87 13.41 -3.02 11.24
N LEU A 88 13.48 -3.08 9.91
CA LEU A 88 14.41 -3.96 9.20
C LEU A 88 15.13 -3.17 8.11
N VAL A 89 16.43 -2.97 8.29
CA VAL A 89 17.27 -2.23 7.36
C VAL A 89 18.48 -3.08 7.01
N VAL A 90 18.63 -3.41 5.73
CA VAL A 90 19.79 -4.10 5.17
C VAL A 90 20.42 -3.16 4.14
N ASN A 91 21.57 -2.56 4.47
CA ASN A 91 22.10 -1.43 3.72
C ASN A 91 23.60 -1.53 3.44
N GLY A 92 24.03 -1.46 2.18
CA GLY A 92 25.47 -1.37 1.85
C GLY A 92 26.26 -2.65 2.13
N THR A 93 25.57 -3.80 2.25
CA THR A 93 26.22 -5.07 2.59
C THR A 93 26.79 -5.77 1.36
N LYS A 94 27.67 -6.74 1.60
CA LYS A 94 28.17 -7.69 0.57
C LYS A 94 27.37 -9.01 0.55
N LEU A 95 26.23 -9.05 1.24
CA LEU A 95 25.38 -10.24 1.29
C LEU A 95 24.76 -10.47 -0.09
N THR A 96 24.67 -11.74 -0.47
CA THR A 96 24.11 -12.16 -1.75
C THR A 96 22.63 -12.49 -1.62
N SER A 97 22.19 -12.90 -0.43
CA SER A 97 20.82 -13.34 -0.19
C SER A 97 20.32 -12.92 1.19
N GLY A 98 19.04 -12.53 1.26
CA GLY A 98 18.33 -12.30 2.52
C GLY A 98 17.71 -13.57 3.14
N LYS A 99 17.99 -14.76 2.61
CA LYS A 99 17.44 -16.07 3.07
C LYS A 99 17.66 -16.38 4.55
N PHE A 100 18.57 -15.69 5.22
CA PHE A 100 18.68 -15.76 6.69
C PHE A 100 17.41 -15.32 7.41
N LEU A 101 16.46 -14.67 6.73
CA LEU A 101 15.10 -14.32 7.21
C LEU A 101 13.99 -15.15 6.56
N ALA A 102 14.28 -16.30 5.93
CA ALA A 102 13.26 -17.10 5.24
C ALA A 102 12.11 -17.57 6.14
N GLY A 103 12.34 -17.71 7.44
CA GLY A 103 11.33 -18.05 8.45
C GLY A 103 10.42 -16.90 8.88
N LEU A 104 10.73 -15.66 8.48
CA LEU A 104 10.00 -14.46 8.89
C LEU A 104 8.63 -14.41 8.21
N GLU A 105 7.57 -14.33 9.00
CA GLU A 105 6.17 -14.36 8.56
C GLU A 105 5.53 -12.97 8.60
N THR A 106 5.90 -12.14 9.59
CA THR A 106 5.35 -10.79 9.75
C THR A 106 6.40 -9.76 10.17
N ILE A 107 6.22 -8.52 9.71
CA ILE A 107 7.00 -7.36 10.14
C ILE A 107 6.04 -6.21 10.48
N VAL A 108 6.21 -5.63 11.68
CA VAL A 108 5.41 -4.50 12.17
C VAL A 108 6.36 -3.38 12.59
N THR A 109 6.34 -2.27 11.86
CA THR A 109 7.21 -1.12 12.10
C THR A 109 6.45 0.08 12.67
N ASP A 110 7.19 1.07 13.17
CA ASP A 110 6.65 2.36 13.63
C ASP A 110 7.35 3.52 12.93
N HIS A 111 8.60 3.78 13.31
CA HIS A 111 9.36 4.93 12.84
C HIS A 111 10.17 4.61 11.59
N TYR A 112 11.07 3.62 11.65
CA TYR A 112 11.84 3.20 10.47
C TYR A 112 11.07 2.16 9.66
N ASP A 113 11.41 2.11 8.38
CA ASP A 113 10.73 1.32 7.36
C ASP A 113 11.37 -0.07 7.19
N ILE A 114 10.86 -0.85 6.23
CA ILE A 114 11.54 -2.05 5.74
C ILE A 114 12.38 -1.61 4.55
N VAL A 115 13.72 -1.71 4.66
CA VAL A 115 14.65 -1.14 3.68
C VAL A 115 15.71 -2.16 3.29
N TRP A 116 15.84 -2.39 1.98
CA TRP A 116 16.91 -3.17 1.36
C TRP A 116 17.60 -2.30 0.31
N ALA A 117 18.66 -1.60 0.71
CA ALA A 117 19.29 -0.57 -0.10
C ALA A 117 20.79 -0.82 -0.31
N ASN A 118 21.33 -0.43 -1.46
CA ASN A 118 22.77 -0.39 -1.72
C ASN A 118 23.50 -1.74 -1.56
N ASN A 119 22.82 -2.89 -1.68
CA ASN A 119 23.45 -4.20 -1.58
C ASN A 119 23.79 -4.71 -2.99
N THR A 120 24.95 -4.29 -3.52
CA THR A 120 25.31 -4.50 -4.94
C THR A 120 25.45 -5.97 -5.31
N GLU A 121 25.72 -6.85 -4.34
CA GLU A 121 25.89 -8.29 -4.55
C GLU A 121 24.60 -9.09 -4.34
N MET A 122 23.53 -8.45 -3.85
CA MET A 122 22.29 -9.12 -3.50
C MET A 122 21.50 -9.52 -4.75
N VAL A 123 21.14 -10.80 -4.83
CA VAL A 123 20.37 -11.37 -5.94
C VAL A 123 18.90 -11.59 -5.61
N GLU A 124 18.58 -11.74 -4.32
CA GLU A 124 17.24 -11.99 -3.79
C GLU A 124 17.06 -11.48 -2.34
N LEU A 125 15.83 -11.12 -1.97
CA LEU A 125 15.48 -10.79 -0.58
C LEU A 125 15.30 -12.04 0.29
N GLY A 126 14.91 -13.18 -0.30
CA GLY A 126 14.76 -14.45 0.42
C GLY A 126 13.66 -14.46 1.50
N LEU A 127 12.71 -13.52 1.47
CA LEU A 127 11.61 -13.38 2.44
C LEU A 127 10.42 -14.30 2.11
N SER A 128 10.72 -15.58 1.91
CA SER A 128 9.78 -16.53 1.31
C SER A 128 8.52 -16.77 2.14
N ASN A 129 8.55 -16.62 3.47
CA ASN A 129 7.37 -16.84 4.32
C ASN A 129 6.64 -15.54 4.70
N LEU A 130 7.15 -14.38 4.27
CA LEU A 130 6.61 -13.10 4.68
C LEU A 130 5.22 -12.91 4.05
N SER A 131 4.21 -12.81 4.91
CA SER A 131 2.80 -12.76 4.50
C SER A 131 2.12 -11.46 4.90
N VAL A 132 2.59 -10.81 5.96
CA VAL A 132 2.02 -9.56 6.48
C VAL A 132 3.10 -8.53 6.74
N ILE A 133 2.90 -7.33 6.22
CA ILE A 133 3.65 -6.14 6.60
C ILE A 133 2.71 -5.10 7.19
N ASP A 134 3.11 -4.49 8.30
CA ASP A 134 2.50 -3.30 8.88
C ASP A 134 3.58 -2.22 8.95
N CYS A 135 3.67 -1.40 7.90
CA CYS A 135 4.75 -0.42 7.76
C CYS A 135 4.30 0.79 6.94
N ARG A 136 5.08 1.87 6.98
CA ARG A 136 4.85 3.03 6.12
C ARG A 136 5.41 2.80 4.72
N ARG A 137 6.57 2.14 4.62
CA ARG A 137 7.29 1.93 3.36
C ARG A 137 8.04 0.60 3.34
N LEU A 138 8.07 -0.01 2.17
CA LEU A 138 8.95 -1.12 1.79
C LEU A 138 9.82 -0.63 0.64
N GLU A 139 11.10 -0.40 0.91
CA GLU A 139 12.09 0.09 -0.06
C GLU A 139 13.04 -1.02 -0.48
N ILE A 140 13.17 -1.20 -1.80
CA ILE A 140 14.14 -2.08 -2.44
C ILE A 140 14.87 -1.27 -3.50
N SER A 141 16.05 -0.75 -3.18
CA SER A 141 16.75 0.20 -4.04
C SER A 141 18.24 -0.11 -4.20
N GLN A 142 18.82 0.26 -5.35
CA GLN A 142 20.28 0.21 -5.56
C GLN A 142 20.91 -1.18 -5.35
N ASN A 143 20.15 -2.25 -5.64
CA ASN A 143 20.62 -3.64 -5.60
C ASN A 143 20.88 -4.11 -7.04
N SER A 144 22.09 -3.88 -7.55
CA SER A 144 22.39 -4.02 -8.98
C SER A 144 22.38 -5.46 -9.51
N LYS A 145 22.54 -6.48 -8.65
CA LYS A 145 22.44 -7.89 -9.02
C LYS A 145 21.09 -8.52 -8.70
N MET A 146 20.11 -7.75 -8.23
CA MET A 146 18.79 -8.25 -7.91
C MET A 146 18.15 -8.89 -9.15
N THR A 147 17.64 -10.10 -8.99
CA THR A 147 16.94 -10.84 -10.06
C THR A 147 15.55 -11.29 -9.64
N ASP A 148 15.31 -11.44 -8.33
CA ASP A 148 14.03 -11.84 -7.78
C ASP A 148 13.78 -11.10 -6.46
N LEU A 149 12.58 -10.57 -6.26
CA LEU A 149 12.20 -9.97 -4.99
C LEU A 149 11.81 -11.04 -3.96
N SER A 150 11.40 -12.23 -4.40
CA SER A 150 11.01 -13.37 -3.57
C SER A 150 9.91 -13.05 -2.54
N LEU A 151 8.88 -12.30 -2.95
CA LEU A 151 7.75 -11.85 -2.11
C LEU A 151 6.41 -12.45 -2.57
N LEU A 152 6.42 -13.69 -3.05
CA LEU A 152 5.21 -14.35 -3.59
C LEU A 152 4.15 -14.67 -2.52
N ASN A 153 4.55 -14.78 -1.25
CA ASN A 153 3.63 -15.10 -0.15
C ASN A 153 3.06 -13.86 0.55
N LEU A 154 3.42 -12.65 0.11
CA LEU A 154 2.90 -11.42 0.68
C LEU A 154 1.41 -11.28 0.38
N GLN A 155 0.57 -11.21 1.41
CA GLN A 155 -0.89 -11.18 1.27
C GLN A 155 -1.49 -9.88 1.80
N THR A 156 -0.91 -9.34 2.87
CA THR A 156 -1.48 -8.21 3.58
C THR A 156 -0.45 -7.11 3.77
N ALA A 157 -0.84 -5.88 3.43
CA ALA A 157 -0.13 -4.67 3.76
C ALA A 157 -1.04 -3.78 4.61
N LEU A 158 -0.55 -3.34 5.76
CA LEU A 158 -1.20 -2.41 6.68
C LEU A 158 -0.30 -1.18 6.79
N SER A 159 -0.91 0.01 6.79
CA SER A 159 -0.15 1.23 6.99
C SER A 159 -0.06 1.54 8.47
N SER A 160 1.16 1.53 9.01
CA SER A 160 1.45 2.05 10.35
C SER A 160 1.47 3.59 10.39
N SER A 161 1.18 4.24 9.26
CA SER A 161 1.11 5.69 9.15
C SER A 161 -0.20 6.25 9.72
N ASN A 162 -0.09 7.35 10.46
CA ASN A 162 -1.26 8.13 10.89
C ASN A 162 -1.84 8.99 9.75
N THR A 163 -1.13 9.14 8.63
CA THR A 163 -1.44 10.07 7.55
C THR A 163 -1.74 9.40 6.21
N ALA A 164 -1.37 8.13 6.04
CA ALA A 164 -1.61 7.36 4.83
C ALA A 164 -2.34 6.05 5.17
N SER A 165 -3.31 5.67 4.35
CA SER A 165 -4.04 4.40 4.48
C SER A 165 -3.37 3.24 3.73
N TYR A 166 -2.17 3.47 3.19
CA TYR A 166 -1.45 2.54 2.33
C TYR A 166 0.03 2.49 2.66
N VAL A 167 0.69 1.43 2.18
CA VAL A 167 2.13 1.19 2.25
C VAL A 167 2.76 1.61 0.93
N TRP A 168 3.84 2.38 0.98
CA TRP A 168 4.64 2.70 -0.21
C TRP A 168 5.54 1.54 -0.57
N LEU A 169 5.32 0.90 -1.72
CA LEU A 169 6.31 0.00 -2.32
C LEU A 169 7.20 0.79 -3.27
N GLU A 170 8.47 0.86 -2.93
CA GLU A 170 9.48 1.57 -3.72
C GLU A 170 10.49 0.55 -4.25
N VAL A 171 10.52 0.38 -5.57
CA VAL A 171 11.49 -0.49 -6.25
C VAL A 171 12.14 0.34 -7.33
N TYR A 172 13.40 0.74 -7.15
CA TYR A 172 14.05 1.67 -8.08
C TYR A 172 15.57 1.53 -8.09
N LYS A 173 16.22 2.05 -9.14
CA LYS A 173 17.69 1.96 -9.32
C LYS A 173 18.20 0.52 -9.21
N LEU A 174 17.43 -0.44 -9.70
CA LEU A 174 17.91 -1.80 -9.95
C LEU A 174 18.67 -1.83 -11.28
N SER A 175 19.28 -2.96 -11.62
CA SER A 175 19.91 -3.12 -12.94
C SER A 175 18.89 -3.03 -14.07
N ALA A 176 19.30 -2.52 -15.23
CA ALA A 176 18.48 -2.51 -16.45
C ALA A 176 18.05 -3.93 -16.91
N ASN A 177 18.77 -4.97 -16.46
CA ASN A 177 18.42 -6.37 -16.72
C ASN A 177 17.40 -6.92 -15.71
N PHE A 178 17.12 -6.23 -14.61
CA PHE A 178 16.06 -6.63 -13.70
C PHE A 178 14.73 -6.54 -14.41
N CYS A 179 13.97 -7.62 -14.33
CA CYS A 179 12.60 -7.67 -14.76
C CYS A 179 11.73 -8.26 -13.65
N MET A 180 10.53 -7.73 -13.48
CA MET A 180 9.53 -8.22 -12.54
C MET A 180 8.79 -9.42 -13.16
N PRO A 181 8.77 -10.58 -12.48
CA PRO A 181 7.92 -11.69 -12.87
C PRO A 181 6.42 -11.30 -12.79
N PHE A 182 5.62 -11.82 -13.72
CA PHE A 182 4.17 -11.57 -13.73
C PHE A 182 3.49 -12.01 -12.43
N ASP A 183 3.84 -13.20 -11.93
CA ASP A 183 3.27 -13.73 -10.69
C ASP A 183 3.56 -12.81 -9.50
N GLN A 184 4.76 -12.23 -9.43
CA GLN A 184 5.13 -11.30 -8.36
C GLN A 184 4.34 -9.99 -8.45
N MET A 185 4.12 -9.46 -9.65
CA MET A 185 3.32 -8.26 -9.84
C MET A 185 1.83 -8.52 -9.53
N GLU A 186 1.29 -9.68 -9.90
CA GLU A 186 -0.10 -10.02 -9.58
C GLU A 186 -0.36 -10.10 -8.08
N VAL A 187 0.62 -10.62 -7.32
CA VAL A 187 0.59 -10.55 -5.85
C VAL A 187 0.47 -9.10 -5.38
N PHE A 188 1.32 -8.20 -5.90
CA PHE A 188 1.27 -6.78 -5.54
C PHE A 188 -0.05 -6.10 -5.96
N LEU A 189 -0.56 -6.41 -7.14
CA LEU A 189 -1.84 -5.92 -7.66
C LEU A 189 -3.03 -6.46 -6.87
N ALA A 190 -2.93 -7.62 -6.21
CA ALA A 190 -3.99 -8.15 -5.36
C ALA A 190 -4.08 -7.41 -4.02
N ILE A 191 -2.96 -6.94 -3.46
CA ILE A 191 -2.90 -6.30 -2.13
C ILE A 191 -3.54 -4.91 -2.16
N GLN A 192 -4.62 -4.69 -1.40
CA GLN A 192 -5.43 -3.46 -1.50
C GLN A 192 -4.68 -2.18 -1.09
N ASN A 193 -3.91 -2.24 -0.01
CA ASN A 193 -3.26 -1.08 0.59
C ASN A 193 -1.79 -0.96 0.20
N LEU A 194 -1.39 -1.51 -0.95
CA LEU A 194 -0.02 -1.40 -1.45
C LEU A 194 0.01 -0.40 -2.61
N ASN A 195 0.81 0.65 -2.47
CA ASN A 195 0.98 1.68 -3.48
C ASN A 195 2.19 1.34 -4.35
N LEU A 196 1.94 1.18 -5.67
CA LEU A 196 2.92 0.75 -6.66
C LEU A 196 3.46 1.92 -7.52
N ALA A 197 3.15 3.18 -7.17
CA ALA A 197 3.50 4.36 -7.97
C ALA A 197 5.01 4.55 -8.16
N TYR A 198 5.83 3.94 -7.30
CA TYR A 198 7.28 4.04 -7.33
C TYR A 198 7.98 2.70 -7.62
N VAL A 199 7.27 1.78 -8.29
CA VAL A 199 7.84 0.53 -8.80
C VAL A 199 8.36 0.78 -10.23
N LYS A 200 9.67 0.87 -10.36
CA LYS A 200 10.40 1.05 -11.63
C LYS A 200 11.04 -0.25 -12.06
N ALA A 201 10.32 -1.01 -12.89
CA ALA A 201 10.81 -2.28 -13.44
C ALA A 201 10.11 -2.60 -14.78
N ASN A 202 10.82 -3.34 -15.63
CA ASN A 202 10.21 -3.99 -16.80
C ASN A 202 9.63 -5.35 -16.40
N TYR A 203 8.74 -5.94 -17.18
CA TYR A 203 8.31 -7.32 -16.96
C TYR A 203 9.21 -8.33 -17.64
N CYS A 204 9.33 -9.51 -17.05
CA CYS A 204 10.06 -10.61 -17.68
C CYS A 204 9.26 -11.15 -18.88
N PRO A 205 9.83 -11.18 -20.10
CA PRO A 205 9.17 -11.80 -21.24
C PRO A 205 8.99 -13.29 -20.97
N THR A 206 7.76 -13.77 -20.85
CA THR A 206 7.46 -15.19 -20.67
C THR A 206 6.51 -15.70 -21.76
N LYS A 207 6.30 -17.02 -21.79
CA LYS A 207 5.46 -17.68 -22.79
C LYS A 207 4.01 -17.17 -22.71
N SER A 208 3.36 -17.13 -23.87
CA SER A 208 1.96 -16.74 -24.00
C SER A 208 1.05 -17.56 -23.08
N ASP A 209 0.33 -16.85 -22.23
CA ASP A 209 -0.76 -17.36 -21.40
C ASP A 209 -2.05 -16.72 -21.91
N SER A 210 -3.09 -17.51 -22.16
CA SER A 210 -4.38 -17.01 -22.65
C SER A 210 -5.09 -16.04 -21.70
N THR A 211 -4.65 -15.98 -20.43
CA THR A 211 -5.20 -15.09 -19.41
C THR A 211 -4.39 -13.81 -19.22
N ARG A 212 -3.14 -13.76 -19.73
CA ARG A 212 -2.23 -12.62 -19.57
C ARG A 212 -1.82 -12.06 -20.92
N ILE A 213 -2.00 -10.75 -21.11
CA ILE A 213 -1.43 -10.04 -22.25
C ILE A 213 -0.17 -9.33 -21.80
N TYR A 214 0.92 -9.52 -22.55
CA TYR A 214 2.14 -8.73 -22.43
C TYR A 214 2.22 -7.74 -23.59
N GLY A 215 2.28 -6.45 -23.27
CA GLY A 215 2.24 -5.36 -24.23
C GLY A 215 0.94 -4.57 -24.20
N ASP A 216 0.91 -3.49 -24.98
CA ASP A 216 -0.25 -2.60 -25.08
C ASP A 216 -1.36 -3.23 -25.93
N VAL A 217 -2.61 -3.08 -25.48
CA VAL A 217 -3.81 -3.50 -26.19
C VAL A 217 -4.47 -2.28 -26.79
N ILE A 218 -4.69 -2.30 -28.11
CA ILE A 218 -5.43 -1.26 -28.84
C ILE A 218 -6.72 -1.88 -29.35
N ILE A 219 -7.84 -1.24 -29.04
CA ILE A 219 -9.18 -1.61 -29.48
C ILE A 219 -9.68 -0.54 -30.43
N ASP A 220 -10.00 -0.96 -31.64
CA ASP A 220 -10.56 -0.16 -32.72
C ASP A 220 -11.80 -0.83 -33.35
N SER A 221 -12.37 -0.22 -34.40
CA SER A 221 -13.57 -0.72 -35.07
C SER A 221 -13.40 -2.07 -35.79
N ASN A 222 -12.16 -2.55 -35.99
CA ASN A 222 -11.86 -3.81 -36.66
C ASN A 222 -11.43 -4.93 -35.68
N SER A 223 -11.40 -4.63 -34.39
CA SER A 223 -10.88 -5.54 -33.37
C SER A 223 -11.82 -6.72 -33.12
N ASN A 224 -11.24 -7.93 -32.97
CA ASN A 224 -11.98 -9.13 -32.56
C ASN A 224 -11.97 -9.25 -31.03
N PHE A 225 -13.15 -9.40 -30.44
CA PHE A 225 -13.34 -9.41 -28.99
C PHE A 225 -13.32 -10.79 -28.34
N ASP A 226 -13.32 -11.88 -29.11
CA ASP A 226 -13.51 -13.22 -28.55
C ASP A 226 -12.35 -13.67 -27.66
N SER A 227 -11.11 -13.36 -28.04
CA SER A 227 -9.93 -13.66 -27.25
C SER A 227 -9.85 -12.83 -25.96
N MET A 228 -10.50 -11.66 -25.91
CA MET A 228 -10.46 -10.77 -24.75
C MET A 228 -11.30 -11.29 -23.58
N LYS A 229 -12.27 -12.18 -23.85
CA LYS A 229 -13.14 -12.76 -22.81
C LYS A 229 -12.36 -13.61 -21.80
N SER A 230 -11.21 -14.18 -22.15
CA SER A 230 -10.38 -14.97 -21.22
C SER A 230 -9.32 -14.15 -20.51
N VAL A 231 -9.08 -12.91 -20.93
CA VAL A 231 -7.98 -12.08 -20.41
C VAL A 231 -8.35 -11.59 -19.02
N GLU A 232 -7.45 -11.84 -18.06
CA GLU A 232 -7.55 -11.38 -16.68
C GLU A 232 -6.60 -10.23 -16.38
N THR A 233 -5.41 -10.22 -17.00
CA THR A 233 -4.39 -9.20 -16.72
C THR A 233 -3.77 -8.68 -18.02
N ILE A 234 -3.63 -7.35 -18.12
CA ILE A 234 -2.86 -6.69 -19.17
C ILE A 234 -1.61 -6.07 -18.54
N PHE A 235 -0.44 -6.63 -18.85
CA PHE A 235 0.87 -6.06 -18.51
C PHE A 235 1.29 -5.08 -19.59
N GLY A 236 0.65 -3.92 -19.58
CA GLY A 236 0.73 -2.87 -20.60
C GLY A 236 -0.42 -1.88 -20.41
N SER A 237 -0.75 -1.17 -21.49
CA SER A 237 -1.84 -0.20 -21.54
C SER A 237 -3.06 -0.78 -22.27
N LEU A 238 -4.25 -0.22 -22.02
CA LEU A 238 -5.46 -0.53 -22.79
C LEU A 238 -5.98 0.76 -23.43
N ILE A 239 -6.01 0.82 -24.75
CA ILE A 239 -6.39 2.00 -25.51
C ILE A 239 -7.62 1.65 -26.33
N ILE A 240 -8.71 2.41 -26.21
CA ILE A 240 -9.95 2.22 -26.97
C ILE A 240 -10.17 3.48 -27.82
N ASN A 241 -10.15 3.35 -29.14
CA ASN A 241 -10.21 4.52 -30.02
C ASN A 241 -11.05 4.27 -31.26
N GLY A 242 -11.89 5.25 -31.62
CA GLY A 242 -12.63 5.23 -32.88
C GLY A 242 -13.59 4.05 -32.99
N THR A 243 -14.30 3.74 -31.90
CA THR A 243 -15.22 2.60 -31.83
C THR A 243 -16.64 3.04 -31.48
N ASP A 244 -17.64 2.35 -32.04
CA ASP A 244 -19.06 2.51 -31.69
C ASP A 244 -19.49 1.52 -30.57
N LEU A 245 -18.56 1.13 -29.68
CA LEU A 245 -18.82 0.18 -28.60
C LEU A 245 -19.84 0.72 -27.60
N GLU A 246 -20.94 -0.02 -27.42
CA GLU A 246 -21.97 0.31 -26.42
C GLU A 246 -21.59 -0.16 -25.00
N ASN A 247 -20.80 -1.23 -24.89
CA ASN A 247 -20.37 -1.82 -23.62
C ASN A 247 -18.98 -2.48 -23.72
N LEU A 248 -18.44 -2.87 -22.56
CA LEU A 248 -17.13 -3.51 -22.42
C LEU A 248 -17.25 -4.97 -21.93
N ASP A 249 -18.35 -5.66 -22.23
CA ASP A 249 -18.63 -7.01 -21.72
C ASP A 249 -17.60 -8.04 -22.21
N PHE A 250 -16.89 -7.75 -23.29
CA PHE A 250 -15.77 -8.54 -23.76
C PHE A 250 -14.56 -8.52 -22.83
N LEU A 251 -14.47 -7.56 -21.89
CA LEU A 251 -13.45 -7.47 -20.83
C LEU A 251 -13.96 -7.98 -19.47
N LYS A 252 -15.05 -8.74 -19.43
CA LYS A 252 -15.70 -9.17 -18.17
C LYS A 252 -14.77 -9.85 -17.15
N ASN A 253 -13.71 -10.52 -17.63
CA ASN A 253 -12.75 -11.22 -16.78
C ASN A 253 -11.51 -10.39 -16.45
N LEU A 254 -11.35 -9.20 -17.06
CA LEU A 254 -10.22 -8.31 -16.82
C LEU A 254 -10.25 -7.80 -15.37
N LYS A 255 -9.19 -8.11 -14.62
CA LYS A 255 -8.98 -7.74 -13.22
C LYS A 255 -8.01 -6.57 -13.10
N TYR A 256 -6.93 -6.61 -13.88
CA TYR A 256 -5.82 -5.67 -13.74
C TYR A 256 -5.31 -5.16 -15.09
N ILE A 257 -4.92 -3.89 -15.09
CA ILE A 257 -4.07 -3.28 -16.11
C ILE A 257 -2.83 -2.79 -15.36
N ALA A 258 -1.65 -3.04 -15.91
CA ALA A 258 -0.38 -2.81 -15.22
C ALA A 258 0.64 -2.27 -16.24
N PRO A 259 0.61 -0.95 -16.53
CA PRO A 259 1.41 -0.34 -17.57
C PRO A 259 2.91 -0.35 -17.24
N LEU A 260 3.71 -0.28 -18.29
CA LEU A 260 5.17 -0.21 -18.21
C LEU A 260 5.62 1.14 -17.62
N GLY A 261 6.58 1.09 -16.71
CA GLY A 261 7.19 2.26 -16.08
C GLY A 261 8.70 2.08 -15.97
N SER A 262 9.41 2.23 -17.09
CA SER A 262 10.88 2.29 -17.09
C SER A 262 11.36 3.62 -17.65
N THR A 263 11.20 4.69 -16.88
CA THR A 263 12.09 5.85 -17.06
C THR A 263 12.65 6.27 -15.72
N ASP A 264 13.98 6.21 -15.62
CA ASP A 264 14.75 6.85 -14.55
C ASP A 264 14.80 8.38 -14.73
N ASP A 265 14.07 8.91 -15.71
CA ASP A 265 13.90 10.34 -15.92
C ASP A 265 13.14 10.95 -14.74
N GLU A 266 13.88 11.58 -13.82
CA GLU A 266 13.37 12.37 -12.68
C GLU A 266 12.42 13.50 -13.13
N ASN A 267 12.39 13.83 -14.44
CA ASN A 267 11.56 14.87 -15.03
C ASN A 267 10.17 14.40 -15.51
N GLU A 268 9.90 13.09 -15.55
CA GLU A 268 8.53 12.58 -15.70
C GLU A 268 8.08 11.95 -14.39
N ILE A 269 7.81 12.81 -13.39
CA ILE A 269 6.81 12.46 -12.38
C ILE A 269 5.46 12.43 -13.12
N LYS A 270 5.18 11.32 -13.82
CA LYS A 270 3.80 10.92 -14.07
C LYS A 270 3.26 10.57 -12.70
N SER A 271 2.75 11.61 -12.04
CA SER A 271 2.12 11.55 -10.73
C SER A 271 0.96 10.56 -10.82
N PHE A 272 1.24 9.29 -10.52
CA PHE A 272 0.21 8.31 -10.21
C PHE A 272 -0.11 8.48 -8.72
N ASN A 273 -0.69 9.64 -8.39
CA ASN A 273 -1.15 9.94 -7.05
C ASN A 273 -2.20 8.89 -6.68
N SER A 274 -1.80 7.96 -5.81
CA SER A 274 -2.61 7.12 -4.94
C SER A 274 -4.11 7.26 -5.15
N LEU A 275 -4.71 6.29 -5.85
CA LEU A 275 -5.97 5.59 -5.53
C LEU A 275 -6.32 4.75 -6.77
N HIS A 276 -6.64 3.46 -6.60
CA HIS A 276 -7.11 2.57 -7.69
C HIS A 276 -6.08 2.17 -8.76
N LYS A 277 -5.09 1.36 -8.33
CA LYS A 277 -4.36 0.30 -9.08
C LYS A 277 -4.35 0.46 -10.61
N ILE A 278 -3.60 1.47 -11.03
CA ILE A 278 -3.04 1.78 -12.34
C ILE A 278 -3.87 1.35 -13.56
N TYR A 279 -4.70 2.26 -14.07
CA TYR A 279 -5.23 2.17 -15.43
C TYR A 279 -4.69 3.34 -16.25
N ARG A 280 -4.02 3.05 -17.37
CA ARG A 280 -4.01 3.97 -18.52
C ARG A 280 -5.02 3.42 -19.53
N ALA A 281 -6.30 3.50 -19.17
CA ALA A 281 -7.37 3.37 -20.13
C ALA A 281 -7.53 4.73 -20.82
N SER A 282 -7.57 4.77 -22.15
CA SER A 282 -7.86 6.01 -22.89
C SER A 282 -8.97 5.75 -23.89
N ILE A 283 -10.04 6.53 -23.84
CA ILE A 283 -11.13 6.50 -24.82
C ILE A 283 -11.02 7.76 -25.70
N ASN A 284 -10.81 7.58 -27.01
CA ASN A 284 -10.65 8.68 -27.97
C ASN A 284 -9.56 9.71 -27.59
N GLY A 285 -8.48 9.26 -26.95
CA GLY A 285 -7.37 10.13 -26.54
C GLY A 285 -7.53 10.78 -25.16
N HIS A 286 -8.65 10.56 -24.46
CA HIS A 286 -8.86 11.03 -23.09
C HIS A 286 -8.60 9.90 -22.08
N SER A 287 -7.74 10.15 -21.09
CA SER A 287 -7.48 9.21 -19.99
C SER A 287 -8.75 8.96 -19.17
N CYS A 288 -9.15 7.71 -19.05
CA CYS A 288 -10.19 7.26 -18.14
C CYS A 288 -9.56 6.91 -16.79
N GLU A 289 -9.86 7.70 -15.76
CA GLU A 289 -9.67 7.24 -14.38
C GLU A 289 -10.72 6.14 -14.13
N ALA A 290 -10.26 4.88 -14.07
CA ALA A 290 -11.10 3.69 -13.93
C ALA A 290 -11.65 3.51 -12.49
N ILE A 291 -12.18 4.58 -11.91
CA ILE A 291 -12.95 4.56 -10.66
C ILE A 291 -14.45 4.50 -10.95
N GLU A 292 -14.92 4.96 -12.12
CA GLU A 292 -16.37 5.11 -12.31
C GLU A 292 -17.12 3.82 -12.63
N TYR A 293 -16.55 2.76 -13.20
CA TYR A 293 -17.37 1.66 -13.74
C TYR A 293 -17.87 0.67 -12.67
N LYS A 294 -17.00 0.20 -11.76
CA LYS A 294 -17.41 -0.76 -10.70
C LYS A 294 -18.16 -0.10 -9.55
N GLU A 295 -17.80 1.14 -9.18
CA GLU A 295 -18.55 1.90 -8.18
C GLU A 295 -19.87 2.43 -8.73
N LYS A 296 -19.97 2.90 -9.98
CA LYS A 296 -21.29 3.24 -10.55
C LYS A 296 -22.21 2.03 -10.65
N MET A 297 -21.71 0.83 -10.95
CA MET A 297 -22.53 -0.38 -10.94
C MET A 297 -23.01 -0.72 -9.54
N ARG A 298 -22.13 -0.73 -8.52
CA ARG A 298 -22.54 -0.91 -7.13
C ARG A 298 -23.50 0.18 -6.65
N ILE A 299 -23.29 1.44 -7.02
CA ILE A 299 -24.17 2.57 -6.69
C ILE A 299 -25.49 2.51 -7.48
N LYS A 300 -25.51 1.99 -8.72
CA LYS A 300 -26.76 1.74 -9.47
C LYS A 300 -27.58 0.65 -8.79
N GLU A 301 -26.93 -0.44 -8.39
CA GLU A 301 -27.57 -1.54 -7.64
C GLU A 301 -28.05 -1.05 -6.27
N TRP A 302 -27.23 -0.28 -5.54
CA TRP A 302 -27.62 0.31 -4.25
C TRP A 302 -28.75 1.32 -4.39
N LYS A 303 -28.71 2.22 -5.40
CA LYS A 303 -29.79 3.16 -5.69
C LYS A 303 -31.07 2.43 -6.10
N ALA A 304 -30.99 1.34 -6.86
CA ALA A 304 -32.16 0.54 -7.22
C ALA A 304 -32.81 -0.13 -6.00
N VAL A 305 -32.01 -0.60 -5.03
CA VAL A 305 -32.50 -1.15 -3.76
C VAL A 305 -33.08 -0.06 -2.86
N VAL A 306 -32.37 1.06 -2.68
CA VAL A 306 -32.79 2.17 -1.80
C VAL A 306 -34.02 2.90 -2.35
N VAL A 307 -34.15 3.09 -3.67
CA VAL A 307 -35.35 3.70 -4.28
C VAL A 307 -36.57 2.81 -4.07
N LYS A 308 -36.41 1.48 -4.11
CA LYS A 308 -37.50 0.53 -3.84
C LYS A 308 -37.97 0.65 -2.39
N ASP A 309 -37.06 0.71 -1.43
CA ASP A 309 -37.39 0.84 0.00
C ASP A 309 -37.94 2.23 0.38
N PHE A 310 -37.42 3.31 -0.23
CA PHE A 310 -37.94 4.68 -0.01
C PHE A 310 -39.36 4.85 -0.56
N SER A 311 -39.72 4.22 -1.68
CA SER A 311 -41.10 4.24 -2.17
C SER A 311 -42.08 3.60 -1.19
N PHE A 312 -41.70 2.52 -0.49
CA PHE A 312 -42.55 1.92 0.54
C PHE A 312 -42.69 2.82 1.79
N ILE A 313 -41.61 3.49 2.21
CA ILE A 313 -41.62 4.40 3.37
C ILE A 313 -42.44 5.67 3.09
N VAL A 314 -42.31 6.28 1.90
CA VAL A 314 -43.05 7.50 1.53
C VAL A 314 -44.55 7.24 1.40
N ILE A 315 -44.96 6.08 0.88
CA ILE A 315 -46.37 5.68 0.86
C ILE A 315 -46.89 5.48 2.29
N GLY A 316 -46.11 4.83 3.16
CA GLY A 316 -46.48 4.63 4.57
C GLY A 316 -46.65 5.93 5.36
N ILE A 317 -45.73 6.90 5.19
CA ILE A 317 -45.79 8.20 5.88
C ILE A 317 -46.98 9.04 5.39
N SER A 318 -47.29 9.00 4.09
CA SER A 318 -48.41 9.77 3.53
C SER A 318 -49.77 9.31 4.07
N VAL A 319 -49.94 8.00 4.31
CA VAL A 319 -51.17 7.44 4.91
C VAL A 319 -51.28 7.83 6.39
N VAL A 320 -50.18 7.78 7.16
CA VAL A 320 -50.19 8.15 8.59
C VAL A 320 -50.44 9.64 8.78
N VAL A 321 -49.88 10.50 7.93
CA VAL A 321 -50.10 11.96 7.97
C VAL A 321 -51.54 12.31 7.61
N MET A 322 -52.14 11.62 6.63
CA MET A 322 -53.56 11.78 6.31
C MET A 322 -54.47 11.40 7.50
N VAL A 323 -54.19 10.28 8.18
CA VAL A 323 -54.95 9.86 9.37
C VAL A 323 -54.80 10.89 10.50
N LEU A 324 -53.59 11.37 10.77
CA LEU A 324 -53.35 12.39 11.80
C LEU A 324 -54.04 13.72 11.50
N LEU A 325 -54.04 14.16 10.24
CA LEU A 325 -54.73 15.38 9.82
C LEU A 325 -56.25 15.27 10.01
N THR A 326 -56.84 14.11 9.70
CA THR A 326 -58.29 13.90 9.94
C THR A 326 -58.62 13.93 11.44
N CYS A 327 -57.77 13.35 12.29
CA CYS A 327 -57.92 13.41 13.75
C CYS A 327 -57.79 14.85 14.30
N ILE A 328 -56.84 15.64 13.79
CA ILE A 328 -56.61 17.03 14.22
C ILE A 328 -57.79 17.92 13.79
N VAL A 329 -58.32 17.74 12.59
CA VAL A 329 -59.51 18.49 12.12
C VAL A 329 -60.73 18.16 13.00
N PHE A 330 -60.90 16.89 13.38
CA PHE A 330 -61.95 16.47 14.30
C PHE A 330 -61.80 17.09 15.70
N TRP A 331 -60.56 17.20 16.18
CA TRP A 331 -60.23 17.78 17.48
C TRP A 331 -60.41 19.31 17.52
N LEU A 332 -59.97 20.02 16.48
CA LEU A 332 -60.12 21.48 16.36
C LEU A 332 -61.58 21.92 16.22
N LYS A 333 -62.44 21.10 15.59
CA LYS A 333 -63.89 21.35 15.56
C LYS A 333 -64.53 21.31 16.95
N LYS A 334 -63.95 20.54 17.89
CA LYS A 334 -64.42 20.40 19.26
C LYS A 334 -63.96 21.54 20.18
N TYR A 335 -62.84 22.21 19.88
CA TYR A 335 -62.19 23.19 20.77
C TYR A 335 -62.59 24.65 20.57
N ARG A 336 -63.33 24.99 19.50
CA ARG A 336 -63.69 26.39 19.16
C ARG A 336 -64.81 27.02 20.01
N THR A 337 -65.18 26.40 21.13
CA THR A 337 -66.34 26.81 21.95
C THR A 337 -66.01 27.54 23.26
N VAL A 338 -64.75 27.94 23.56
CA VAL A 338 -64.45 28.64 24.84
C VAL A 338 -63.50 29.85 24.65
N ARG A 339 -63.89 31.03 25.17
CA ARG A 339 -63.23 32.37 25.03
C ARG A 339 -62.27 32.72 26.21
N PRO A 340 -61.40 33.76 26.07
CA PRO A 340 -60.22 33.99 26.91
C PRO A 340 -60.31 35.20 27.88
N VAL A 341 -59.33 35.35 28.80
CA VAL A 341 -59.09 36.56 29.61
C VAL A 341 -57.61 37.02 29.52
N LYS A 342 -57.44 38.35 29.57
CA LYS A 342 -56.29 39.22 29.23
C LYS A 342 -55.12 39.24 30.22
N SER A 343 -53.97 39.66 29.69
CA SER A 343 -52.68 39.93 30.33
C SER A 343 -52.56 41.33 30.97
N SER A 344 -51.59 41.47 31.87
CA SER A 344 -51.01 42.74 32.31
C SER A 344 -49.48 42.65 32.34
N SER A 345 -48.84 43.63 31.71
CA SER A 345 -47.41 43.85 31.50
C SER A 345 -46.75 44.63 32.64
N ILE A 346 -45.46 44.38 32.91
CA ILE A 346 -44.56 45.30 33.63
C ILE A 346 -43.19 45.33 32.93
N ASN A 347 -42.67 46.54 32.71
CA ASN A 347 -41.36 46.90 32.18
C ASN A 347 -40.25 46.80 33.23
N LEU A 348 -39.04 46.48 32.77
CA LEU A 348 -37.81 47.26 33.02
C LEU A 348 -36.82 47.03 31.89
#